data_AF-A0A369PXM3-F1
#
_entry.id   AF-A0A369PXM3-F1
#
_cell.length_a   1.000
_cell.length_b   1.000
_cell.length_c   1.000
_cell.angle_alpha   90.00
_cell.angle_beta   90.00
_cell.angle_gamma   90.00
#
_symmetry.space_group_name_H-M   'P 1'
#
loop_
_entity.id
_entity.type
_entity.pdbx_description
1 polymer ?
#
loop_
_entity_poly.entity_id
_entity_poly.type
_entity_poly.pdbx_seq_one_letter_code
_entity_poly.pdbx_strand_id
1 'polypeptide(L)' 'MKVTLEISDFDEMEKLLSLFQIMKLDNIKIISLQNNSELNISKGNKELNPKELFGIWKDAPKSIEEIRIKSWDRKK' A
#
# COMPACT_ATOMS: atom_id res chain seq x y z
N MET A 1 -6.42 -16.68 33.49
CA MET A 1 -5.59 -17.53 32.61
C MET A 1 -5.52 -16.84 31.25
N LYS A 2 -4.34 -16.67 30.67
CA LYS A 2 -4.17 -16.02 29.37
C LYS A 2 -3.72 -17.08 28.36
N VAL A 3 -4.44 -17.22 27.26
CA VAL A 3 -4.11 -18.13 26.16
C VAL A 3 -3.76 -17.27 24.95
N THR A 4 -2.63 -17.56 24.32
CA THR A 4 -2.21 -16.94 23.06
C THR A 4 -2.31 -18.00 21.98
N LEU A 5 -2.99 -17.69 20.87
CA LEU A 5 -3.11 -18.56 19.71
C LEU A 5 -2.28 -17.97 18.58
N GLU A 6 -1.40 -18.78 18.01
CA GLU A 6 -0.68 -18.46 16.78
C GLU A 6 -1.38 -19.18 15.63
N ILE A 7 -1.69 -18.44 14.56
CA ILE A 7 -2.43 -18.94 13.41
C ILE A 7 -1.54 -18.70 12.18
N SER A 8 -1.34 -19.75 11.38
CA SER A 8 -0.45 -19.73 10.22
C SER A 8 -1.12 -19.16 8.96
N ASP A 9 -2.45 -19.19 8.91
CA ASP A 9 -3.24 -18.83 7.73
C ASP A 9 -4.42 -17.90 8.07
N PHE A 10 -4.74 -17.00 7.15
CA PHE A 10 -5.78 -15.99 7.34
C PHE A 10 -7.18 -16.60 7.31
N ASP A 11 -7.41 -17.60 6.45
CA ASP A 11 -8.71 -18.27 6.34
C ASP A 11 -9.08 -19.04 7.62
N GLU A 12 -8.08 -19.56 8.34
CA GLU A 12 -8.27 -20.21 9.64
C GLU A 12 -8.65 -19.19 10.73
N MET A 13 -8.10 -17.98 10.65
CA MET A 13 -8.43 -16.89 11.57
C MET A 13 -9.89 -16.45 11.42
N GLU A 14 -10.39 -16.31 10.18
CA GLU A 14 -11.80 -15.95 9.94
C GLU A 14 -12.78 -17.00 10.47
N LYS A 15 -12.47 -18.29 10.29
CA LYS A 15 -13.29 -19.39 10.83
C LYS A 15 -13.33 -19.36 12.36
N LEU A 16 -12.20 -19.11 13.00
CA LEU A 16 -12.10 -19.02 14.46
C LEU A 16 -12.88 -17.82 15.01
N LEU A 17 -12.79 -16.65 14.35
CA LEU A 17 -13.60 -15.48 14.69
C LEU A 17 -15.10 -15.76 14.55
N SER A 18 -15.50 -16.47 13.50
CA SER A 18 -16.89 -16.86 13.27
C SER A 18 -17.43 -17.77 14.38
N LEU A 19 -16.62 -18.74 14.83
CA LEU A 19 -16.95 -19.61 15.96
C LEU A 19 -17.17 -18.80 17.25
N PHE A 20 -16.29 -17.83 17.52
CA PHE A 20 -16.41 -16.96 18.69
C PHE A 20 -17.67 -16.09 18.67
N GLN A 21 -18.07 -15.59 17.49
CA GLN A 21 -19.32 -14.86 17.33
C GLN A 21 -20.55 -15.75 17.60
N ILE A 22 -20.55 -16.99 17.10
CA ILE A 22 -21.65 -17.95 17.30
C ILE A 22 -21.81 -18.29 18.79
N MET A 23 -20.70 -18.43 19.51
CA MET A 23 -20.72 -18.77 20.94
C MET A 23 -21.23 -17.62 21.84
N LYS A 24 -21.55 -16.44 21.27
CA LYS A 24 -22.05 -15.25 22.01
C LYS A 24 -21.23 -14.96 23.26
N LEU A 25 -19.90 -15.02 23.11
CA LEU A 25 -19.00 -14.69 24.20
C LEU A 25 -18.99 -13.17 24.35
N ASP A 26 -19.84 -12.65 25.25
CA ASP A 26 -19.97 -11.21 25.59
C ASP A 26 -18.65 -10.56 26.05
N ASN A 27 -17.59 -11.35 26.25
CA ASN A 27 -16.29 -10.94 26.75
C ASN A 27 -15.16 -10.94 25.71
N ILE A 28 -15.43 -11.22 24.43
CA ILE A 28 -14.38 -11.14 23.39
C ILE A 28 -14.31 -9.72 22.86
N LYS A 29 -13.39 -8.94 23.42
CA LYS A 29 -12.95 -7.67 22.84
C LYS A 29 -11.90 -7.97 21.77
N ILE A 30 -12.31 -7.99 20.50
CA ILE A 30 -11.36 -8.03 19.37
C ILE A 30 -10.64 -6.69 19.36
N ILE A 31 -9.44 -6.66 19.93
CA ILE A 31 -8.54 -5.52 19.80
C ILE A 31 -7.84 -5.73 18.47
N SER A 32 -8.45 -5.27 17.38
CA SER A 32 -7.69 -5.11 16.15
C SER A 32 -6.55 -4.15 16.50
N LEU A 33 -5.31 -4.61 16.36
CA LEU A 33 -4.19 -3.70 16.18
C LEU A 33 -4.33 -3.14 14.75
N GLN A 34 -5.46 -2.48 14.48
CA GLN A 34 -5.50 -1.45 13.47
C GLN A 34 -4.60 -0.38 14.05
N ASN A 35 -3.30 -0.56 13.76
CA ASN A 35 -2.42 0.55 13.57
C ASN A 35 -3.14 1.43 12.55
N ASN A 36 -3.96 2.34 13.05
CA ASN A 36 -4.21 3.63 12.43
C ASN A 36 -2.88 4.37 12.42
N SER A 37 -1.84 3.77 11.82
CA SER A 37 -0.89 4.56 11.08
C SER A 37 -1.72 5.06 9.92
N GLU A 38 -2.43 6.16 10.14
CA GLU A 38 -2.57 7.14 9.08
C GLU A 38 -1.15 7.30 8.56
N LEU A 39 -0.84 6.61 7.45
CA LEU A 39 0.44 6.71 6.81
C LEU A 39 0.58 8.21 6.58
N ASN A 40 1.56 8.82 7.23
CA ASN A 40 1.80 10.24 7.13
C ASN A 40 2.43 10.47 5.75
N ILE A 41 1.62 10.28 4.69
CA ILE A 41 2.00 10.44 3.30
C ILE A 41 2.08 11.94 3.08
N SER A 42 3.18 12.53 3.52
CA SER A 42 3.54 13.86 3.08
C SER A 42 3.88 13.77 1.60
N LYS A 43 3.14 14.53 0.78
CA LYS A 43 3.47 14.68 -0.63
C LYS A 43 4.79 15.47 -0.67
N GLY A 44 5.90 14.76 -0.82
CA GLY A 44 7.21 15.40 -0.97
C GLY A 44 7.17 16.46 -2.07
N ASN A 45 7.91 17.55 -1.88
CA ASN A 45 7.95 18.63 -2.86
C ASN A 45 8.66 18.12 -4.13
N LYS A 46 7.88 17.65 -5.11
CA LYS A 46 8.36 17.07 -6.38
C LYS A 46 8.63 18.16 -7.42
N GLU A 47 9.25 19.26 -7.02
CA GLU A 47 9.89 20.16 -7.98
C GLU A 47 11.18 19.51 -8.46
N LEU A 48 11.02 18.64 -9.44
CA LEU A 48 12.09 17.92 -10.07
C LEU A 48 12.66 18.78 -11.20
N ASN A 49 13.92 19.22 -11.07
CA ASN A 49 14.62 19.94 -12.14
C ASN A 49 14.91 18.96 -13.29
N PRO A 50 14.25 19.07 -14.45
CA PRO A 50 14.40 18.10 -15.54
C PRO A 50 15.82 18.07 -16.12
N LYS A 51 16.56 19.18 -16.03
CA LYS A 51 17.95 19.29 -16.50
C LYS A 51 18.91 18.43 -15.66
N GLU A 52 18.62 18.27 -14.37
CA GLU A 52 19.46 17.49 -13.45
C GLU A 52 19.12 16.00 -13.49
N LEU A 53 17.84 15.66 -13.67
CA LEU A 53 17.39 14.26 -13.69
C LEU A 53 17.74 13.53 -14.98
N PHE A 54 17.64 14.21 -16.11
CA PHE A 54 17.83 13.61 -17.42
C PHE A 54 19.12 14.13 -18.02
N GLY A 55 20.26 13.70 -17.47
CA GLY A 55 21.59 14.13 -17.94
C GLY A 55 21.80 13.96 -19.45
N ILE A 56 21.15 12.97 -20.06
CA ILE A 56 21.18 12.71 -21.51
C ILE A 56 20.35 13.71 -22.33
N TRP A 57 19.39 14.38 -21.69
CA TRP A 57 18.51 15.40 -22.28
C TRP A 57 18.73 16.79 -21.68
N LYS A 58 19.86 17.03 -21.00
CA LYS A 58 20.17 18.32 -20.37
C LYS A 58 20.08 19.51 -21.33
N ASP A 59 20.58 19.32 -22.56
CA ASP A 59 20.61 20.36 -23.59
C ASP A 59 19.34 20.40 -24.46
N ALA A 60 18.50 19.36 -24.38
CA ALA A 60 17.24 19.24 -25.09
C ALA A 60 16.20 18.48 -24.24
N PRO A 61 15.72 19.09 -23.13
CA PRO A 61 14.88 18.41 -22.15
C PRO A 61 13.56 17.98 -22.80
N LYS A 62 13.21 16.71 -22.63
CA LYS A 62 11.96 16.14 -23.13
C LYS A 62 10.89 16.18 -22.05
N SER A 63 9.67 16.53 -22.45
CA SER A 63 8.50 16.38 -21.58
C SER A 63 8.17 14.90 -21.34
N ILE A 64 7.52 14.60 -20.21
CA ILE A 64 7.05 13.24 -19.90
C ILE A 64 6.10 12.73 -20.99
N GLU A 65 5.23 13.59 -21.52
CA GLU A 65 4.32 13.27 -22.62
C GLU A 65 5.06 12.87 -23.90
N GLU A 66 6.14 13.57 -24.28
CA GLU A 66 6.94 13.21 -25.45
C GLU A 66 7.62 11.84 -25.31
N ILE A 67 8.12 11.53 -24.11
CA ILE A 67 8.73 10.23 -23.81
C ILE A 67 7.68 9.13 -23.95
N ARG A 68 6.50 9.32 -23.37
CA ARG A 68 5.40 8.34 -23.47
C ARG A 68 4.99 8.05 -24.90
N ILE A 69 4.87 9.09 -25.73
CA ILE A 69 4.49 8.96 -27.15
C ILE A 69 5.56 8.20 -27.94
N LYS A 70 6.84 8.50 -27.73
CA LYS A 70 7.93 7.86 -28.49
C LYS A 70 8.28 6.45 -28.00
N SER A 71 8.17 6.21 -26.70
CA SER A 71 8.55 4.93 -26.10
C SER A 71 7.45 3.88 -26.19
N TRP A 72 6.19 4.30 -26.29
CA TRP A 72 5.05 3.40 -26.38
C TRP A 72 4.40 3.50 -27.75
N ASP A 73 4.86 2.68 -28.69
CA ASP A 73 4.19 2.48 -29.98
C ASP A 73 2.88 1.73 -29.74
N ARG A 74 1.85 2.46 -29.31
CA ARG A 74 0.47 1.94 -29.26
C ARG A 74 -0.05 1.90 -30.69
N LYS A 75 0.41 0.92 -31.47
CA LYS A 75 -0.22 0.58 -32.73
C LYS A 75 -1.69 0.26 -32.43
N LYS A 76 -2.57 1.10 -32.97
CA LYS A 76 -4.02 0.86 -33.00
C LYS A 76 -4.34 -0.18 -34.06
#